data_AF-K1R559-F1
#
_entry.id   AF-K1R559-F1
#
_cell.length_a   1.000
_cell.length_b   1.000
_cell.length_c   1.000
_cell.angle_alpha   90.00
_cell.angle_beta   90.00
_cell.angle_gamma   90.00
#
_symmetry.space_group_name_H-M   'P 1'
#
loop_
_entity.id
_entity.type
_entity.pdbx_description
1 polymer ?
#
loop_
_entity_poly.entity_id
_entity_poly.type
_entity_poly.pdbx_seq_one_letter_code
_entity_poly.pdbx_strand_id
1 'polypeptide(L)' 'MVTKGTYAKMARGEMVRFIAENNIENPVEIQKFDRLGYSFRSDLSSDSEYVFERKIK' A
#
# COMPACT_ATOMS: atom_id res chain seq x y z
N MET A 1 7.50 -14.45 15.54
CA MET A 1 6.05 -14.23 15.28
C MET A 1 5.84 -12.74 15.10
N VAL A 2 5.59 -12.28 13.87
CA VAL A 2 5.37 -10.85 13.60
C VAL A 2 3.86 -10.61 13.66
N THR A 3 3.41 -9.60 14.41
CA THR A 3 1.97 -9.35 14.58
C THR A 3 1.41 -8.59 13.37
N LYS A 4 0.10 -8.72 13.11
CA LYS A 4 -0.58 -8.00 12.00
C LYS A 4 -0.29 -6.49 12.02
N GLY A 5 -0.19 -5.91 13.22
CA GLY A 5 0.16 -4.50 13.40
C GLY A 5 1.57 -4.14 12.94
N THR A 6 2.56 -5.03 13.07
CA THR A 6 3.92 -4.79 12.58
C THR A 6 3.94 -4.73 11.05
N TYR A 7 3.22 -5.62 10.37
CA TYR A 7 3.13 -5.60 8.92
C TYR A 7 2.44 -4.33 8.39
N ALA A 8 1.36 -3.90 9.04
CA ALA A 8 0.70 -2.64 8.69
C ALA A 8 1.60 -1.41 8.94
N LYS A 9 2.47 -1.44 9.96
CA LYS A 9 3.48 -0.38 10.16
C LYS A 9 4.55 -0.39 9.07
N MET A 10 5.08 -1.57 8.72
CA MET A 10 6.10 -1.69 7.67
C MET A 10 5.55 -1.27 6.30
N ALA A 11 4.32 -1.67 5.96
CA ALA A 11 3.66 -1.28 4.72
C ALA A 11 3.52 0.24 4.58
N ARG A 12 3.16 0.96 5.65
CA ARG A 12 3.08 2.42 5.63
C ARG A 12 4.43 3.07 5.37
N GLY A 13 5.50 2.58 6.02
CA GLY A 13 6.85 3.07 5.77
C GLY A 13 7.29 2.85 4.32
N GLU A 14 7.04 1.65 3.79
CA GLU A 14 7.35 1.33 2.39
C GLU A 14 6.51 2.13 1.38
N MET A 15 5.25 2.44 1.70
CA MET A 15 4.42 3.27 0.84
C MET A 15 4.97 4.70 0.75
N VAL A 16 5.37 5.30 1.87
CA VAL A 16 6.02 6.63 1.86
C VAL A 16 7.32 6.59 1.06
N ARG A 17 8.12 5.52 1.21
CA ARG A 17 9.34 5.33 0.42
C ARG A 17 9.04 5.22 -1.07
N PHE A 18 8.03 4.45 -1.46
CA PHE A 18 7.61 4.30 -2.84
C PHE A 18 7.16 5.63 -3.47
N ILE A 19 6.38 6.42 -2.73
CA ILE A 19 5.94 7.76 -3.16
C ILE A 19 7.15 8.67 -3.40
N ALA A 20 8.11 8.69 -2.46
CA ALA A 20 9.31 9.50 -2.58
C ALA A 20 10.24 9.04 -3.72
N GLU A 21 10.48 7.73 -3.86
CA GLU A 21 11.36 7.17 -4.90
C GLU A 21 10.83 7.42 -6.32
N ASN A 22 9.51 7.46 -6.50
CA ASN A 22 8.87 7.66 -7.80
C ASN A 22 8.42 9.12 -8.03
N ASN A 23 8.68 10.04 -7.09
CA ASN A 23 8.19 11.43 -7.11
C ASN A 23 6.68 11.51 -7.42
N ILE A 24 5.89 10.69 -6.73
CA ILE A 24 4.45 10.63 -6.96
C ILE A 24 3.79 11.86 -6.36
N GLU A 25 3.22 12.70 -7.23
CA GLU A 25 2.40 13.85 -6.83
C GLU A 25 0.90 13.55 -6.94
N ASN A 26 0.52 12.62 -7.81
CA ASN A 26 -0.87 12.23 -8.01
C ASN A 26 -1.23 10.99 -7.18
N PRO A 27 -2.21 11.07 -6.27
CA PRO A 27 -2.65 9.93 -5.46
C PRO A 27 -3.05 8.70 -6.27
N VAL A 28 -3.55 8.87 -7.49
CA VAL A 28 -3.93 7.75 -8.37
C VAL A 28 -2.75 6.83 -8.66
N GLU A 29 -1.52 7.36 -8.70
CA GLU A 29 -0.33 6.54 -8.93
C GLU A 29 0.06 5.68 -7.72
N ILE A 30 -0.43 6.02 -6.53
CA ILE A 30 -0.24 5.21 -5.31
C ILE A 30 -0.92 3.83 -5.47
N GLN A 31 -1.94 3.72 -6.31
CA GLN A 31 -2.61 2.44 -6.64
C GLN A 31 -1.64 1.41 -7.25
N LYS A 32 -0.50 1.86 -7.79
CA LYS A 32 0.56 0.98 -8.33
C LYS A 32 1.41 0.32 -7.25
N PHE A 33 1.20 0.65 -5.96
CA PHE A 33 1.96 0.06 -4.87
C PHE A 33 1.68 -1.44 -4.71
N ASP A 34 2.73 -2.25 -4.82
CA ASP A 34 2.67 -3.72 -4.81
C ASP A 34 3.71 -4.39 -3.87
N ARG A 35 4.25 -3.64 -2.90
CA ARG A 35 5.34 -4.12 -2.02
C ARG A 35 4.84 -4.93 -0.83
N LEU A 36 5.73 -5.77 -0.27
CA LEU A 36 5.49 -6.59 0.95
C LEU A 36 4.27 -7.54 0.85
N GLY A 37 3.87 -7.88 -0.39
CA GLY A 37 2.71 -8.72 -0.69
C GLY A 37 1.36 -7.98 -0.55
N TYR A 38 1.37 -6.66 -0.40
CA TYR A 38 0.18 -5.82 -0.53
C TYR A 38 -0.11 -5.53 -1.99
N SER A 39 -1.39 -5.45 -2.34
CA SER A 39 -1.86 -5.09 -3.68
C SER A 39 -3.11 -4.25 -3.57
N PHE A 40 -3.26 -3.26 -4.46
CA PHE A 40 -4.43 -2.42 -4.52
C PHE A 40 -5.69 -3.24 -4.86
N ARG A 41 -6.78 -2.97 -4.13
CA ARG A 41 -8.10 -3.60 -4.34
C ARG A 41 -9.09 -2.54 -4.79
N SER A 42 -9.25 -2.40 -6.09
CA SER A 42 -10.18 -1.42 -6.69
C SER A 42 -11.64 -1.66 -6.29
N ASP A 43 -12.01 -2.91 -6.01
CA ASP A 43 -13.35 -3.31 -5.58
C ASP A 43 -13.70 -2.88 -4.14
N LEU A 44 -12.69 -2.65 -3.31
CA LEU A 44 -12.85 -2.16 -1.93
C LEU A 44 -12.43 -0.69 -1.78
N SER A 45 -11.90 -0.09 -2.83
CA SER A 45 -11.40 1.28 -2.82
C SER A 45 -12.43 2.25 -3.39
N SER A 46 -12.40 3.48 -2.90
CA SER A 46 -13.18 4.60 -3.39
C SER A 46 -12.27 5.78 -3.77
N ASP A 47 -12.86 6.86 -4.25
CA ASP A 47 -12.12 8.09 -4.57
C ASP A 47 -11.47 8.74 -3.34
N SER A 48 -11.98 8.46 -2.14
CA SER A 48 -11.47 8.99 -0.87
C SER A 48 -10.60 8.02 -0.08
N GLU A 49 -10.71 6.72 -0.33
CA GLU A 49 -10.04 5.68 0.46
C GLU A 49 -9.49 4.56 -0.43
N TYR A 50 -8.18 4.32 -0.35
CA TYR A 50 -7.52 3.24 -1.07
C TYR A 50 -7.24 2.06 -0.14
N VAL A 51 -7.79 0.90 -0.51
CA VAL A 51 -7.63 -0.34 0.24
C VAL A 51 -6.56 -1.20 -0.43
N PHE A 52 -5.55 -1.55 0.36
CA PHE A 52 -4.49 -2.48 -0.04
C PHE A 52 -4.62 -3.78 0.75
N GLU A 53 -4.85 -4.87 0.04
CA GLU A 53 -4.95 -6.20 0.65
C GLU A 53 -3.60 -6.91 0.57
N ARG A 54 -3.19 -7.52 1.68
CA ARG A 54 -2.02 -8.39 1.71
C ARG A 54 -2.42 -9.84 1.50
N LYS A 55 -1.94 -10.44 0.41
CA LYS A 55 -2.11 -11.89 0.19
C LYS A 55 -0.93 -12.62 0.80
N ILE A 56 -1.19 -13.36 1.87
CA ILE A 56 -0.22 -14.29 2.46
C ILE A 56 -0.49 -15.64 1.78
N LYS A 57 0.44 -16.08 0.93
CA LYS A 57 0.49 -17.49 0.49
C LYS A 57 1.15 -18.33 1.57
#